data_AF-A0AAU7ZHC1-F1
#
_entry.id   AF-A0AAU7ZHC1-F1
#
_cell.length_a   1.000
_cell.length_b   1.000
_cell.length_c   1.000
_cell.angle_alpha   90.00
_cell.angle_beta   90.00
_cell.angle_gamma   90.00
#
_symmetry.space_group_name_H-M   'P 1'
#
loop_
_entity.id
_entity.type
_entity.pdbx_description
1 polymer ?
#
loop_
_entity_poly.entity_id
_entity_poly.type
_entity_poly.pdbx_seq_one_letter_code
_entity_poly.pdbx_strand_id
1 'polypeptide(L)'
;MSIQTAYAKFSAPSTAPYKHSDPECRRSVGVRRITALAPKPRSQKVADDPKAKAQEERQRREIAIANTTGIRTLAAIAEAVPVRLMKRDLLFVAERLASVLDDNRLSIIARRYGIKKAKDTDSLGKLFAAYLRRAEESVLGSVLVETTILYMSTRQNPAQVLQEAATLYKVDTDAIALKVKQEFAAKEKSKKPPKAVTKAKKAA
;
A
#
# COMPACT_ATOMS: atom_id res chain seq x y z
N MET A 1 -9.51 -15.12 -42.14
CA MET A 1 -10.47 -14.06 -41.78
C MET A 1 -9.84 -13.19 -40.70
N SER A 2 -9.34 -12.02 -41.10
CA SER A 2 -8.76 -11.00 -40.24
C SER A 2 -9.87 -10.19 -39.57
N ILE A 3 -9.71 -9.89 -38.28
CA ILE A 3 -10.18 -8.64 -37.68
C ILE A 3 -9.11 -8.14 -36.71
N GLN A 4 -8.16 -7.38 -37.25
CA GLN A 4 -7.51 -6.27 -36.57
C GLN A 4 -8.52 -5.14 -36.49
N THR A 5 -8.86 -4.62 -35.31
CA THR A 5 -9.31 -3.22 -35.17
C THR A 5 -9.08 -2.68 -33.75
N ALA A 6 -8.12 -1.75 -33.68
CA ALA A 6 -8.08 -0.52 -32.90
C ALA A 6 -8.22 -0.56 -31.36
N TYR A 7 -7.13 -0.19 -30.67
CA TYR A 7 -7.14 0.91 -29.70
C TYR A 7 -5.77 1.59 -29.68
N ALA A 8 -5.57 2.51 -30.62
CA ALA A 8 -4.50 3.51 -30.59
C ALA A 8 -5.18 4.88 -30.58
N LYS A 9 -5.18 5.55 -29.41
CA LYS A 9 -5.35 6.99 -29.22
C LYS A 9 -5.44 7.28 -27.73
N PHE A 10 -4.31 7.49 -27.07
CA PHE A 10 -4.27 8.50 -26.01
C PHE A 10 -3.08 9.40 -26.23
N SER A 11 -3.43 10.55 -26.76
CA SER A 11 -2.61 11.72 -27.03
C SER A 11 -2.11 12.31 -25.71
N ALA A 12 -0.80 12.31 -25.50
CA ALA A 12 -0.11 13.40 -24.82
C ALA A 12 0.47 14.30 -25.93
N PRO A 13 0.51 15.64 -25.82
CA PRO A 13 1.16 16.33 -24.70
C PRO A 13 0.49 17.65 -24.26
N SER A 14 0.79 18.14 -23.06
CA SER A 14 0.82 19.59 -22.83
C SER A 14 1.64 19.94 -21.59
N THR A 15 2.92 20.24 -21.84
CA THR A 15 3.76 21.05 -20.98
C THR A 15 3.30 22.51 -21.04
N ALA A 16 2.85 23.08 -19.93
CA ALA A 16 2.86 24.53 -19.75
C ALA A 16 3.07 24.90 -18.27
N PRO A 17 3.91 25.92 -17.99
CA PRO A 17 4.39 26.25 -16.65
C PRO A 17 3.39 27.11 -15.87
N TYR A 18 3.16 26.77 -14.60
CA TYR A 18 2.45 27.62 -13.64
C TYR A 18 3.33 28.79 -13.23
N LYS A 19 3.08 29.98 -13.78
CA LYS A 19 3.39 31.28 -13.18
C LYS A 19 2.41 32.34 -13.70
N HIS A 20 1.44 32.74 -12.87
CA HIS A 20 1.10 34.15 -12.76
C HIS A 20 0.39 34.43 -11.43
N SER A 21 1.08 35.24 -10.62
CA SER A 21 0.49 36.02 -9.55
C SER A 21 -0.23 37.21 -10.21
N ASP A 22 -1.47 37.49 -9.83
CA ASP A 22 -1.81 38.83 -9.34
C ASP A 22 -3.17 38.86 -8.60
N PRO A 23 -3.25 39.58 -7.46
CA PRO A 23 -4.46 39.86 -6.71
C PRO A 23 -4.91 41.32 -6.91
N GLU A 24 -6.14 41.54 -7.35
CA GLU A 24 -6.86 42.82 -7.25
C GLU A 24 -8.37 42.50 -7.32
N CYS A 25 -9.32 43.16 -6.66
CA CYS A 25 -9.36 44.21 -5.66
C CYS A 25 -10.85 44.39 -5.31
N ARG A 26 -11.13 44.83 -4.07
CA ARG A 26 -12.07 45.92 -3.72
C ARG A 26 -13.33 45.57 -2.89
N ARG A 27 -13.26 45.89 -1.59
CA ARG A 27 -14.22 46.70 -0.80
C ARG A 27 -13.62 46.93 0.60
N SER A 28 -12.84 48.00 0.81
CA SER A 28 -13.27 49.32 1.30
C SER A 28 -14.03 49.30 2.64
N VAL A 29 -13.34 49.52 3.77
CA VAL A 29 -13.74 50.49 4.83
C VAL A 29 -12.51 50.89 5.68
N GLY A 30 -12.15 52.18 5.63
CA GLY A 30 -11.86 53.01 6.80
C GLY A 30 -10.58 52.84 7.64
N VAL A 31 -9.88 53.98 7.77
CA VAL A 31 -9.40 54.62 9.03
C VAL A 31 -7.87 54.85 9.17
N ARG A 32 -7.52 56.14 9.01
CA ARG A 32 -6.53 57.03 9.67
C ARG A 32 -4.99 56.90 9.47
N ARG A 33 -4.46 58.05 9.00
CA ARG A 33 -3.08 58.61 8.97
C ARG A 33 -2.14 58.20 10.11
N ILE A 34 -0.85 57.96 9.78
CA ILE A 34 0.36 58.59 10.40
C ILE A 34 1.49 58.65 9.34
N THR A 35 2.33 59.68 9.44
CA THR A 35 3.39 60.22 8.57
C THR A 35 4.65 59.37 8.33
N ALA A 36 5.23 59.60 7.14
CA ALA A 36 6.57 59.40 6.58
C ALA A 36 7.70 58.74 7.40
N LEU A 37 8.41 57.79 6.77
CA LEU A 37 9.87 57.56 6.80
C LEU A 37 10.22 56.47 5.76
N ALA A 38 10.93 56.82 4.69
CA ALA A 38 11.68 55.84 3.88
C ALA A 38 13.08 55.69 4.50
N PRO A 39 13.70 54.49 4.53
CA PRO A 39 14.48 54.09 3.34
C PRO A 39 14.62 52.57 3.06
N LYS A 40 14.95 52.29 1.79
CA LYS A 40 15.63 51.13 1.18
C LYS A 40 14.81 49.88 0.79
N PRO A 41 14.79 49.50 -0.50
CA PRO A 41 14.36 48.19 -0.95
C PRO A 41 15.48 47.19 -0.67
N ARG A 42 15.28 46.27 0.29
CA ARG A 42 16.04 45.01 0.27
C ARG A 42 15.44 44.13 -0.82
N SER A 43 15.91 44.35 -2.04
CA SER A 43 15.99 43.31 -3.04
C SER A 43 16.89 42.21 -2.47
N GLN A 44 16.31 41.27 -1.71
CA GLN A 44 16.90 39.94 -1.57
C GLN A 44 16.78 39.27 -2.94
N LYS A 45 17.72 39.59 -3.83
CA LYS A 45 18.17 38.63 -4.81
C LYS A 45 18.65 37.45 -3.98
N VAL A 46 17.84 36.41 -3.87
CA VAL A 46 18.37 35.06 -3.70
C VAL A 46 19.33 34.94 -4.88
N ALA A 47 20.62 35.05 -4.58
CA ALA A 47 21.64 34.72 -5.56
C ALA A 47 21.33 33.31 -5.99
N ASP A 48 20.83 33.18 -7.22
CA ASP A 48 20.70 31.91 -7.92
C ASP A 48 22.12 31.37 -8.06
N ASP A 49 22.61 30.69 -7.04
CA ASP A 49 23.97 30.17 -7.01
C ASP A 49 24.06 29.12 -8.12
N PRO A 50 24.78 29.37 -9.22
CA PRO A 50 24.82 28.47 -10.38
C PRO A 50 25.39 27.10 -9.99
N LYS A 51 26.18 27.06 -8.91
CA LYS A 51 26.72 25.84 -8.30
C LYS A 51 25.63 24.98 -7.65
N ALA A 52 24.63 25.57 -6.99
CA ALA A 52 23.53 24.84 -6.36
C ALA A 52 22.60 24.21 -7.40
N LYS A 53 22.28 24.94 -8.47
CA LYS A 53 21.51 24.40 -9.62
C LYS A 53 22.26 23.28 -10.34
N ALA A 54 23.56 23.43 -10.54
CA ALA A 54 24.39 22.39 -11.14
C ALA A 54 24.49 21.14 -10.25
N GLN A 55 24.50 21.29 -8.92
CA GLN A 55 24.50 20.17 -7.98
C GLN A 55 23.15 19.44 -7.97
N GLU A 56 22.03 20.17 -7.98
CA GLU A 56 20.69 19.59 -8.04
C GLU A 56 20.46 18.84 -9.36
N GLU A 57 20.91 19.40 -10.49
CA GLU A 57 20.82 18.73 -11.79
C GLU A 57 21.69 17.47 -11.84
N ARG A 58 22.89 17.49 -11.24
CA ARG A 58 23.73 16.29 -11.08
C ARG A 58 23.01 15.22 -10.25
N GLN A 59 22.42 15.58 -9.11
CA GLN A 59 21.67 14.64 -8.27
C GLN A 59 20.47 14.06 -9.01
N ARG A 60 19.73 14.87 -9.78
CA ARG A 60 18.62 14.38 -10.61
C ARG A 60 19.09 13.39 -11.67
N ARG A 61 20.23 13.67 -12.33
CA ARG A 61 20.85 12.77 -13.30
C ARG A 61 21.33 11.47 -12.63
N GLU A 62 21.96 11.56 -11.47
CA GLU A 62 22.41 10.39 -10.69
C GLU A 62 21.23 9.49 -10.27
N ILE A 63 20.13 10.08 -9.78
CA ILE A 63 18.90 9.34 -9.45
C ILE A 63 18.31 8.67 -10.70
N ALA A 64 18.26 9.38 -11.83
CA ALA A 64 17.75 8.83 -13.09
C ALA A 64 18.61 7.68 -13.62
N ILE A 65 19.95 7.80 -13.53
CA ILE A 65 20.90 6.75 -13.91
C ILE A 65 20.74 5.55 -12.98
N ALA A 66 20.67 5.76 -11.66
CA ALA A 66 20.49 4.70 -10.68
C ALA A 66 19.18 3.93 -10.91
N ASN A 67 18.08 4.64 -11.16
CA ASN A 67 16.78 4.02 -11.45
C ASN A 67 16.82 3.22 -12.76
N THR A 68 17.34 3.83 -13.83
CA THR A 68 17.46 3.17 -15.15
C THR A 68 18.35 1.93 -15.07
N THR A 69 19.47 2.02 -14.34
CA THR A 69 20.38 0.90 -14.11
C THR A 69 19.67 -0.21 -13.35
N GLY A 70 18.95 0.12 -12.27
CA GLY A 70 18.15 -0.84 -11.51
C GLY A 70 17.14 -1.60 -12.38
N ILE A 71 16.36 -0.88 -13.20
CA ILE A 71 15.37 -1.49 -14.11
C ILE A 71 16.06 -2.39 -15.14
N ARG A 72 17.18 -1.97 -15.72
CA ARG A 72 17.93 -2.78 -16.71
C ARG A 72 18.53 -4.04 -16.08
N THR A 73 19.07 -3.94 -14.87
CA THR A 73 19.55 -5.11 -14.12
C THR A 73 18.42 -6.08 -13.84
N LEU A 74 17.23 -5.59 -13.45
CA LEU A 74 16.05 -6.44 -13.26
C LEU A 74 15.63 -7.15 -14.54
N ALA A 75 15.62 -6.46 -15.68
CA ALA A 75 15.30 -7.07 -16.97
C ALA A 75 16.28 -8.19 -17.36
N ALA A 76 17.59 -7.96 -17.20
CA ALA A 76 18.61 -8.97 -17.48
C ALA A 76 18.47 -10.21 -16.58
N ILE A 77 18.11 -10.02 -15.30
CA ILE A 77 17.82 -11.14 -14.39
C ILE A 77 16.59 -11.92 -14.88
N ALA A 78 15.53 -11.21 -15.29
CA ALA A 78 14.29 -11.84 -15.77
C ALA A 78 14.50 -12.65 -17.07
N GLU A 79 15.41 -12.23 -17.95
CA GLU A 79 15.79 -12.98 -19.15
C GLU A 79 16.68 -14.19 -18.82
N ALA A 80 17.57 -14.07 -17.84
CA ALA A 80 18.49 -15.14 -17.45
C ALA A 80 17.80 -16.29 -16.69
N VAL A 81 16.69 -16.01 -16.00
CA VAL A 81 15.91 -17.03 -15.27
C VAL A 81 14.79 -17.53 -16.20
N PRO A 82 14.89 -18.75 -16.78
CA PRO A 82 13.80 -19.27 -17.59
C PRO A 82 12.52 -19.34 -16.76
N VAL A 83 11.43 -18.73 -17.26
CA VAL A 83 10.11 -18.66 -16.58
C VAL A 83 9.39 -20.02 -16.64
N ARG A 84 10.06 -21.08 -16.19
CA ARG A 84 9.37 -22.27 -15.68
C ARG A 84 9.29 -22.06 -14.18
N LEU A 85 8.12 -21.67 -13.69
CA LEU A 85 7.86 -21.53 -12.24
C LEU A 85 7.99 -22.90 -11.59
N MET A 86 9.20 -23.31 -11.26
CA MET A 86 9.43 -24.54 -10.51
C MET A 86 9.16 -24.30 -9.03
N LYS A 87 8.87 -25.37 -8.28
CA LYS A 87 8.75 -25.34 -6.81
C LYS A 87 9.82 -24.49 -6.13
N ARG A 88 11.08 -24.58 -6.57
CA ARG A 88 12.20 -23.81 -6.02
C ARG A 88 11.99 -22.30 -6.17
N ASP A 89 11.55 -21.85 -7.34
CA ASP A 89 11.40 -20.43 -7.64
C ASP A 89 10.15 -19.87 -6.93
N LEU A 90 9.06 -20.64 -6.89
CA LEU A 90 7.86 -20.34 -6.10
C LEU A 90 8.17 -20.24 -4.60
N LEU A 91 8.95 -21.18 -4.06
CA LEU A 91 9.40 -21.18 -2.68
C LEU A 91 10.23 -19.94 -2.37
N PHE A 92 11.19 -19.62 -3.24
CA PHE A 92 12.07 -18.46 -3.07
C PHE A 92 11.26 -17.15 -2.98
N VAL A 93 10.30 -16.95 -3.89
CA VAL A 93 9.47 -15.74 -3.89
C VAL A 93 8.52 -15.71 -2.69
N ALA A 94 7.91 -16.84 -2.33
CA ALA A 94 7.02 -16.93 -1.18
C ALA A 94 7.76 -16.66 0.15
N GLU A 95 8.96 -17.22 0.34
CA GLU A 95 9.81 -16.94 1.51
C GLU A 95 10.24 -15.47 1.54
N ARG A 96 10.63 -14.90 0.38
CA ARG A 96 11.03 -13.49 0.29
C ARG A 96 9.86 -12.57 0.63
N LEU A 97 8.67 -12.79 0.07
CA LEU A 97 7.48 -11.99 0.38
C LEU A 97 7.08 -12.12 1.85
N ALA A 98 7.07 -13.34 2.39
CA ALA A 98 6.74 -13.56 3.80
C ALA A 98 7.68 -12.80 4.75
N SER A 99 8.96 -12.64 4.38
CA SER A 99 9.94 -11.87 5.18
C SER A 99 9.68 -10.36 5.22
N VAL A 100 8.90 -9.81 4.29
CA VAL A 100 8.56 -8.38 4.21
C VAL A 100 7.20 -8.08 4.86
N LEU A 101 6.40 -9.10 5.16
CA LEU A 101 5.13 -8.92 5.89
C LEU A 101 5.37 -8.78 7.39
N ASP A 102 4.62 -7.88 8.02
CA ASP A 102 4.57 -7.76 9.47
C ASP A 102 3.94 -9.01 10.11
N ASP A 103 4.35 -9.34 11.34
CA ASP A 103 3.88 -10.51 12.10
C ASP A 103 2.34 -10.60 12.19
N ASN A 104 1.65 -9.45 12.31
CA ASN A 104 0.18 -9.39 12.34
C ASN A 104 -0.45 -9.89 11.04
N ARG A 105 0.10 -9.46 9.90
CA ARG A 105 -0.38 -9.84 8.56
C ARG A 105 -0.02 -11.27 8.25
N LEU A 106 1.22 -11.66 8.58
CA LEU A 106 1.67 -13.04 8.47
C LEU A 106 0.78 -13.98 9.30
N SER A 107 0.27 -13.53 10.46
CA SER A 107 -0.63 -14.34 11.30
C SER A 107 -1.98 -14.65 10.64
N ILE A 108 -2.48 -13.78 9.77
CA ILE A 108 -3.74 -14.01 9.04
C ILE A 108 -3.56 -15.19 8.09
N ILE A 109 -2.46 -15.19 7.33
CA ILE A 109 -2.12 -16.24 6.37
C ILE A 109 -1.77 -17.53 7.12
N ALA A 110 -0.90 -17.45 8.13
CA ALA A 110 -0.49 -18.60 8.93
C ALA A 110 -1.69 -19.35 9.54
N ARG A 111 -2.69 -18.62 10.08
CA ARG A 111 -3.91 -19.23 10.62
C ARG A 111 -4.71 -19.99 9.57
N ARG A 112 -4.79 -19.49 8.34
CA ARG A 112 -5.47 -20.17 7.22
C ARG A 112 -4.84 -21.53 6.93
N TYR A 113 -3.52 -21.63 7.04
CA TYR A 113 -2.76 -22.86 6.84
C TYR A 113 -2.59 -23.69 8.12
N GLY A 114 -3.33 -23.38 9.19
CA GLY A 114 -3.30 -24.14 10.44
C GLY A 114 -2.06 -23.91 11.32
N ILE A 115 -1.22 -22.93 10.98
CA ILE A 115 0.02 -22.62 11.68
C ILE A 115 -0.32 -21.69 12.85
N LYS A 116 -0.15 -22.20 14.06
CA LYS A 116 -0.32 -21.44 15.32
C LYS A 116 1.02 -21.40 16.05
N LYS A 117 1.36 -20.26 16.67
CA LYS A 117 2.49 -20.20 17.61
C LYS A 117 2.15 -21.13 18.77
N ALA A 118 2.81 -22.29 18.83
CA ALA A 118 2.57 -23.29 19.89
C ALA A 118 3.42 -23.01 21.14
N LYS A 119 4.54 -22.31 20.97
CA LYS A 119 5.46 -21.88 22.04
C LYS A 119 5.85 -20.44 21.77
N ASP A 120 5.95 -19.63 22.82
CA ASP A 120 6.38 -18.22 22.72
C ASP A 120 7.80 -18.06 22.15
N THR A 121 8.59 -19.14 22.19
CA THR A 121 9.96 -19.21 21.69
C THR A 121 10.05 -19.28 20.15
N ASP A 122 9.01 -19.77 19.47
CA ASP A 122 9.04 -19.96 18.02
C ASP A 122 8.48 -18.73 17.29
N SER A 123 9.32 -18.07 16.50
CA SER A 123 8.87 -16.93 15.68
C SER A 123 7.95 -17.41 14.56
N LEU A 124 6.89 -16.65 14.28
CA LEU A 124 5.90 -17.01 13.26
C LEU A 124 6.55 -17.19 11.89
N GLY A 125 7.49 -16.30 11.55
CA GLY A 125 8.26 -16.38 10.31
C GLY A 125 9.03 -17.69 10.17
N LYS A 126 9.60 -18.23 11.24
CA LYS A 126 10.32 -19.52 11.20
C LYS A 126 9.36 -20.68 10.97
N LEU A 127 8.23 -20.71 11.68
CA LEU A 127 7.19 -21.74 11.52
C LEU A 127 6.58 -21.69 10.11
N PHE A 128 6.32 -20.48 9.62
CA PHE A 128 5.79 -20.27 8.28
C PHE A 128 6.79 -20.68 7.20
N ALA A 129 8.08 -20.30 7.32
CA ALA A 129 9.12 -20.73 6.39
C ALA A 129 9.29 -22.26 6.38
N ALA A 130 9.26 -22.92 7.54
CA ALA A 130 9.30 -24.37 7.63
C ALA A 130 8.11 -25.04 6.92
N TYR A 131 6.92 -24.44 7.00
CA TYR A 131 5.75 -24.87 6.25
C TYR A 131 5.94 -24.73 4.75
N LEU A 132 6.42 -23.57 4.26
CA LEU A 132 6.60 -23.30 2.83
C LEU A 132 7.54 -24.31 2.17
N ARG A 133 8.61 -24.73 2.84
CA ARG A 133 9.56 -25.74 2.31
C ARG A 133 8.91 -27.09 2.02
N ARG A 134 7.85 -27.43 2.76
CA ARG A 134 7.11 -28.69 2.62
C ARG A 134 5.91 -28.55 1.68
N ALA A 135 5.45 -27.33 1.43
CA ALA A 135 4.28 -27.07 0.60
C ALA A 135 4.47 -27.56 -0.85
N GLU A 136 3.35 -27.96 -1.46
CA GLU A 136 3.28 -28.28 -2.89
C GLU A 136 3.21 -27.00 -3.74
N GLU A 137 3.45 -27.10 -5.04
CA GLU A 137 3.43 -25.96 -5.96
C GLU A 137 2.08 -25.24 -5.98
N SER A 138 0.98 -26.00 -5.91
CA SER A 138 -0.40 -25.48 -5.83
C SER A 138 -0.62 -24.61 -4.58
N VAL A 139 -0.08 -25.04 -3.45
CA VAL A 139 -0.13 -24.31 -2.18
C VAL A 139 0.77 -23.09 -2.23
N LEU A 140 1.99 -23.22 -2.76
CA LEU A 140 2.91 -22.08 -2.90
C LEU A 140 2.32 -21.00 -3.80
N GLY A 141 1.67 -21.37 -4.90
CA GLY A 141 0.95 -20.43 -5.77
C GLY A 141 -0.17 -19.69 -5.02
N SER A 142 -0.95 -20.42 -4.21
CA SER A 142 -2.01 -19.82 -3.39
C SER A 142 -1.45 -18.85 -2.35
N VAL A 143 -0.42 -19.27 -1.61
CA VAL A 143 0.28 -18.41 -0.64
C VAL A 143 0.82 -17.15 -1.30
N LEU A 144 1.41 -17.27 -2.49
CA LEU A 144 2.00 -16.15 -3.21
C LEU A 144 0.95 -15.11 -3.59
N VAL A 145 -0.21 -15.53 -4.09
CA VAL A 145 -1.34 -14.63 -4.39
C VAL A 145 -1.83 -13.93 -3.12
N GLU A 146 -2.08 -14.68 -2.05
CA GLU A 146 -2.58 -14.12 -0.78
C GLU A 146 -1.60 -13.12 -0.16
N THR A 147 -0.32 -13.50 -0.12
CA THR A 147 0.75 -12.68 0.44
C THR A 147 0.95 -11.41 -0.38
N THR A 148 0.78 -11.48 -1.71
CA THR A 148 0.87 -10.31 -2.59
C THR A 148 -0.30 -9.34 -2.37
N ILE A 149 -1.54 -9.82 -2.30
CA ILE A 149 -2.71 -8.97 -2.01
C ILE A 149 -2.53 -8.30 -0.64
N LEU A 150 -2.11 -9.07 0.36
CA LEU A 150 -1.87 -8.55 1.71
C LEU A 150 -0.68 -7.60 1.76
N TYR A 151 0.36 -7.80 0.95
CA TYR A 151 1.47 -6.86 0.82
C TYR A 151 1.05 -5.56 0.12
N MET A 152 0.31 -5.64 -0.98
CA MET A 152 -0.14 -4.46 -1.74
C MET A 152 -1.04 -3.56 -0.88
N SER A 153 -1.88 -4.14 -0.02
CA SER A 153 -2.67 -3.39 0.97
C SER A 153 -1.86 -2.72 2.09
N THR A 154 -0.52 -2.93 2.16
CA THR A 154 0.39 -2.11 2.99
C THR A 154 0.88 -0.86 2.26
N ARG A 155 1.01 -0.95 0.94
CA ARG A 155 1.62 0.09 0.10
C ARG A 155 0.60 1.06 -0.46
N GLN A 156 -0.64 0.59 -0.62
CA GLN A 156 -1.74 1.30 -1.26
C GLN A 156 -2.96 1.31 -0.34
N ASN A 157 -4.05 1.92 -0.82
CA ASN A 157 -5.32 1.92 -0.10
C ASN A 157 -5.84 0.47 0.04
N PRO A 158 -5.98 -0.06 1.27
CA PRO A 158 -6.37 -1.45 1.48
C PRO A 158 -7.77 -1.75 0.96
N ALA A 159 -8.71 -0.79 1.04
CA ALA A 159 -10.07 -0.98 0.55
C ALA A 159 -10.09 -1.16 -0.97
N GLN A 160 -9.29 -0.37 -1.69
CA GLN A 160 -9.17 -0.46 -3.13
C GLN A 160 -8.54 -1.79 -3.56
N VAL A 161 -7.39 -2.17 -2.96
CA VAL A 161 -6.70 -3.42 -3.30
C VAL A 161 -7.60 -4.64 -3.06
N LEU A 162 -8.37 -4.64 -1.96
CA LEU A 162 -9.29 -5.74 -1.65
C LEU A 162 -10.49 -5.78 -2.59
N GLN A 163 -11.01 -4.62 -3.04
CA GLN A 163 -12.08 -4.57 -4.04
C GLN A 163 -11.62 -5.02 -5.42
N GLU A 164 -10.41 -4.62 -5.84
CA GLU A 164 -9.81 -5.06 -7.10
C GLU A 164 -9.61 -6.59 -7.10
N ALA A 165 -9.09 -7.14 -6.00
CA ALA A 165 -8.96 -8.59 -5.83
C ALA A 165 -10.33 -9.28 -5.84
N ALA A 166 -11.32 -8.74 -5.12
CA ALA A 166 -12.67 -9.28 -5.10
C ALA A 166 -13.32 -9.29 -6.48
N THR A 167 -13.10 -8.24 -7.27
CA THR A 167 -13.58 -8.15 -8.65
C THR A 167 -12.93 -9.22 -9.53
N LEU A 168 -11.60 -9.39 -9.43
CA LEU A 168 -10.84 -10.37 -10.19
C LEU A 168 -11.30 -11.81 -9.91
N TYR A 169 -11.52 -12.13 -8.62
CA TYR A 169 -11.93 -13.47 -8.17
C TYR A 169 -13.45 -13.64 -8.08
N LYS A 170 -14.23 -12.63 -8.48
CA LYS A 170 -15.70 -12.62 -8.44
C LYS A 170 -16.25 -12.96 -7.05
N VAL A 171 -15.65 -12.37 -6.03
CA VAL A 171 -16.02 -12.54 -4.61
C VAL A 171 -16.91 -11.38 -4.19
N ASP A 172 -18.06 -11.67 -3.58
CA ASP A 172 -18.95 -10.66 -3.02
C ASP A 172 -18.45 -10.20 -1.63
N THR A 173 -17.81 -9.04 -1.61
CA THR A 173 -17.29 -8.44 -0.37
C THR A 173 -18.36 -7.97 0.58
N ASP A 174 -19.54 -7.61 0.09
CA ASP A 174 -20.63 -7.09 0.92
C ASP A 174 -21.29 -8.25 1.68
N ALA A 175 -21.51 -9.38 1.01
CA ALA A 175 -21.96 -10.61 1.66
C ALA A 175 -20.95 -11.08 2.73
N ILE A 176 -19.65 -10.99 2.46
CA ILE A 176 -18.60 -11.31 3.43
C ILE A 176 -18.61 -10.33 4.60
N ALA A 177 -18.69 -9.02 4.33
CA ALA A 177 -18.73 -8.00 5.37
C ALA A 177 -19.96 -8.15 6.28
N LEU A 178 -21.12 -8.53 5.73
CA LEU A 178 -22.32 -8.83 6.51
C LEU A 178 -22.11 -10.02 7.45
N LYS A 179 -21.52 -11.12 6.97
CA LYS A 179 -21.18 -12.28 7.82
C LYS A 179 -20.20 -11.93 8.91
N VAL A 180 -19.15 -11.19 8.58
CA VAL A 180 -18.14 -10.74 9.54
C VAL A 180 -18.78 -9.85 10.63
N LYS A 181 -19.64 -8.90 10.25
CA LYS A 181 -20.39 -8.06 11.21
C LYS A 181 -21.31 -8.90 12.11
N GLN A 182 -21.99 -9.90 11.57
CA GLN A 182 -22.82 -10.83 12.35
C GLN A 182 -21.97 -11.64 13.34
N GLU A 183 -20.79 -12.13 12.94
CA GLU A 183 -19.86 -12.83 13.83
C GLU A 183 -19.34 -11.95 14.96
N PHE A 184 -19.03 -10.68 14.68
CA PHE A 184 -18.62 -9.73 15.71
C PHE A 184 -19.76 -9.41 16.68
N ALA A 185 -20.97 -9.20 16.18
CA ALA A 185 -22.15 -8.96 17.02
C ALA A 185 -22.51 -10.19 17.90
N ALA A 186 -22.29 -11.41 17.39
CA ALA A 186 -22.46 -12.64 18.17
C ALA A 186 -21.39 -12.78 19.26
N LYS A 187 -20.12 -12.49 18.94
CA LYS A 187 -19.00 -12.51 19.89
C LYS A 187 -19.12 -11.43 20.99
N GLU A 188 -19.73 -10.28 20.70
CA GLU A 188 -20.03 -9.27 21.73
C GLU A 188 -21.17 -9.70 22.66
N LYS A 189 -22.21 -10.35 22.13
CA LYS A 189 -23.32 -10.86 22.95
C LYS A 189 -22.89 -12.00 23.87
N SER A 190 -21.92 -12.83 23.47
CA SER A 190 -21.36 -13.91 24.31
C SER A 190 -20.33 -13.44 25.34
N LYS A 191 -19.89 -12.16 25.29
CA LYS A 191 -18.97 -11.56 26.27
C LYS A 191 -19.66 -10.77 27.38
N LYS A 192 -21.00 -10.68 27.38
CA LYS A 192 -21.73 -10.06 28.49
C LYS A 192 -21.76 -11.03 29.69
N PRO A 193 -21.29 -10.63 30.89
CA PRO A 193 -21.43 -11.47 32.08
C PRO A 193 -22.92 -11.69 32.38
N PRO A 194 -23.31 -12.84 32.96
CA PRO A 194 -24.71 -13.13 33.22
C PRO A 194 -25.30 -12.03 34.11
N LYS A 195 -26.37 -11.39 33.63
CA LYS A 195 -27.17 -10.46 34.41
C LYS A 195 -27.67 -11.20 35.65
N ALA A 196 -27.35 -10.64 36.82
CA ALA A 196 -27.92 -10.99 38.11
C ALA A 196 -29.44 -11.17 37.96
N VAL A 197 -29.92 -12.37 38.29
CA VAL A 197 -31.35 -12.62 38.44
C VAL A 197 -31.77 -12.02 39.78
N THR A 198 -32.24 -10.77 39.75
CA THR A 198 -33.06 -10.22 40.81
C THR A 198 -34.37 -11.02 40.87
N LYS A 199 -34.44 -12.01 41.77
CA LYS A 199 -35.72 -12.57 42.19
C LYS A 199 -36.39 -11.58 43.14
N ALA A 200 -37.36 -10.84 42.62
CA ALA A 200 -38.39 -10.18 43.42
C ALA A 200 -39.77 -10.74 43.04
N LYS A 201 -40.42 -11.42 44.00
CA LYS A 201 -41.87 -11.62 44.26
C LYS A 201 -42.00 -12.82 45.22
N LYS A 202 -42.24 -12.65 46.53
CA LYS A 202 -43.47 -12.26 47.30
C LYS A 202 -44.39 -13.46 47.60
N ALA A 203 -44.77 -13.55 48.90
CA ALA A 203 -45.89 -14.25 49.55
C ALA A 203 -45.74 -15.76 49.88
N ALA A 204 -45.59 -16.09 51.17
CA ALA A 204 -46.66 -16.48 52.10
C ALA A 204 -46.13 -16.45 53.53
#